data_AF-A0AAU4PAP3-F1
#
_entry.id   AF-A0AAU4PAP3-F1
#
_cell.length_a   1.000
_cell.length_b   1.000
_cell.length_c   1.000
_cell.angle_alpha   90.00
_cell.angle_beta   90.00
_cell.angle_gamma   90.00
#
_symmetry.space_group_name_H-M   'P 1'
#
loop_
_entity.id
_entity.type
_entity.pdbx_description
1 polymer ?
#
loop_
_entity_poly.entity_id
_entity_poly.type
_entity_poly.pdbx_seq_one_letter_code
_entity_poly.pdbx_strand_id
1 'polypeptide(L)'
;MRELRGSYRVHFGLALVLCGIDLLCMASTWLPGEYIVPKWLVVGLFLSSFPVFAVALARTFTSGASSQLMGRRNADRLISYVLLLPPTLKLAYAFIICLAVLGFATGAGTAEDVHADASGYYYTYWDKTDNPQHSARAELTESEYYEALKSQLRIFCAGPAIFQAFGSFFVLASASAAAGRTLTAPERSDGPAEGSRWP
;
A
#
# COMPACT_ATOMS: atom_id res chain seq x y z
N MET A 1 -0.11 -2.77 21.68
CA MET A 1 -1.26 -2.92 20.76
C MET A 1 -2.57 -3.25 21.49
N ARG A 2 -3.01 -2.47 22.48
CA ARG A 2 -4.29 -2.73 23.19
C ARG A 2 -5.53 -2.17 22.46
N GLU A 3 -5.31 -1.38 21.41
CA GLU A 3 -6.31 -0.61 20.66
C GLU A 3 -6.93 -1.40 19.49
N LEU A 4 -6.17 -2.32 18.90
CA LEU A 4 -6.68 -3.26 17.90
C LEU A 4 -7.52 -4.33 18.60
N ARG A 5 -8.82 -4.09 18.72
CA ARG A 5 -9.80 -5.05 19.26
C ARG A 5 -10.82 -5.45 18.20
N GLY A 6 -11.32 -6.67 18.31
CA GLY A 6 -12.37 -7.21 17.43
C GLY A 6 -12.03 -7.04 15.94
N SER A 7 -12.96 -6.43 15.20
CA SER A 7 -12.90 -6.25 13.74
C SER A 7 -11.65 -5.48 13.27
N TYR A 8 -11.17 -4.49 14.03
CA TYR A 8 -9.97 -3.73 13.67
C TYR A 8 -8.70 -4.59 13.66
N ARG A 9 -8.56 -5.51 14.63
CA ARG A 9 -7.41 -6.41 14.70
C ARG A 9 -7.39 -7.39 13.53
N VAL A 10 -8.55 -7.94 13.19
CA VAL A 10 -8.69 -8.87 12.06
C VAL A 10 -8.35 -8.16 10.76
N HIS A 11 -8.89 -6.96 10.54
CA HIS A 11 -8.63 -6.22 9.30
C HIS A 11 -7.16 -5.77 9.18
N PHE A 12 -6.57 -5.31 10.28
CA PHE A 12 -5.14 -4.96 10.33
C PHE A 12 -4.25 -6.17 10.01
N GLY A 13 -4.53 -7.31 10.66
CA GLY A 13 -3.80 -8.55 10.41
C GLY A 13 -3.95 -9.04 8.97
N LEU A 14 -5.17 -9.03 8.44
CA LEU A 14 -5.45 -9.42 7.06
C LEU A 14 -4.68 -8.56 6.06
N ALA A 15 -4.71 -7.23 6.23
CA ALA A 15 -3.98 -6.31 5.35
C ALA A 15 -2.46 -6.57 5.41
N LEU A 16 -1.88 -6.77 6.59
CA LEU A 16 -0.46 -7.10 6.70
C LEU A 16 -0.09 -8.47 6.12
N VAL A 17 -0.95 -9.48 6.28
CA VAL A 17 -0.74 -10.81 5.70
C VAL A 17 -0.77 -10.71 4.17
N LEU A 18 -1.77 -10.04 3.60
CA LEU A 18 -1.86 -9.82 2.15
C LEU A 18 -0.65 -9.03 1.64
N CYS A 19 -0.26 -7.96 2.33
CA CYS A 19 0.97 -7.21 2.02
C CYS A 19 2.22 -8.12 2.03
N GLY A 20 2.35 -9.00 3.03
CA GLY A 20 3.45 -9.97 3.09
C GLY A 20 3.43 -10.95 1.93
N ILE A 21 2.26 -11.45 1.53
CA ILE A 21 2.10 -12.33 0.37
C ILE A 21 2.46 -11.60 -0.93
N ASP A 22 2.03 -10.35 -1.11
CA ASP A 22 2.39 -9.51 -2.26
C ASP A 22 3.92 -9.34 -2.35
N LEU A 23 4.58 -9.02 -1.23
CA LEU A 23 6.03 -8.87 -1.17
C LEU A 23 6.77 -10.19 -1.42
N LEU A 24 6.24 -11.33 -0.98
CA LEU A 24 6.79 -12.66 -1.28
C LEU A 24 6.63 -13.02 -2.76
N CYS A 25 5.47 -12.73 -3.35
CA CYS A 25 5.23 -12.91 -4.79
C CYS A 25 6.20 -12.04 -5.60
N MET A 26 6.39 -10.79 -5.19
CA MET A 26 7.38 -9.89 -5.76
C MET A 26 8.80 -10.46 -5.60
N ALA A 27 9.17 -10.92 -4.40
CA ALA A 27 10.48 -11.50 -4.10
C ALA A 27 10.82 -12.68 -5.04
N SER A 28 9.82 -13.52 -5.34
CA SER A 28 9.99 -14.67 -6.22
C SER A 28 10.39 -14.31 -7.66
N THR A 29 10.08 -13.08 -8.12
CA THR A 29 10.46 -12.61 -9.46
C THR A 29 11.96 -12.37 -9.64
N TRP A 30 12.73 -12.34 -8.56
CA TRP A 30 14.20 -12.26 -8.63
C TRP A 30 14.87 -13.63 -8.70
N LEU A 31 14.11 -14.73 -8.57
CA LEU A 31 14.67 -16.08 -8.73
C LEU A 31 15.01 -16.34 -10.21
N PRO A 32 16.09 -17.08 -10.51
CA PRO A 32 16.42 -17.49 -11.87
C PRO A 32 15.40 -18.49 -12.42
N GLY A 33 15.23 -18.53 -13.75
CA GLY A 33 14.33 -19.48 -14.42
C GLY A 33 12.91 -18.96 -14.67
N GLU A 34 11.95 -19.86 -14.87
CA GLU A 34 10.57 -19.48 -15.13
C GLU A 34 9.88 -18.91 -13.88
N TYR A 35 8.81 -18.13 -14.10
CA TYR A 35 8.02 -17.62 -12.98
C TYR A 35 7.10 -18.72 -12.42
N ILE A 36 7.30 -19.04 -11.14
CA ILE A 36 6.65 -20.19 -10.47
C ILE A 36 5.25 -19.85 -9.94
N VAL A 37 4.96 -18.57 -9.71
CA VAL A 37 3.70 -18.15 -9.09
C VAL A 37 2.59 -18.04 -10.15
N PRO A 38 1.37 -18.51 -9.88
CA PRO A 38 0.30 -18.42 -10.87
C PRO A 38 -0.15 -16.97 -11.13
N LYS A 39 -0.31 -16.58 -12.39
CA LYS A 39 -0.80 -15.22 -12.76
C LYS A 39 -2.12 -14.85 -12.09
N TRP A 40 -3.04 -15.81 -11.95
CA TRP A 40 -4.34 -15.60 -11.31
C TRP A 40 -4.22 -15.21 -9.83
N LEU A 41 -3.16 -15.66 -9.15
CA LEU A 41 -2.91 -15.26 -7.76
C LEU A 41 -2.57 -13.77 -7.68
N VAL A 42 -1.67 -13.29 -8.55
CA VAL A 42 -1.27 -11.88 -8.60
C VAL A 42 -2.45 -10.99 -8.96
N VAL A 43 -3.25 -11.38 -9.95
CA VAL A 43 -4.49 -10.68 -10.30
C VAL A 43 -5.47 -10.69 -9.13
N GLY A 44 -5.65 -11.82 -8.45
CA GLY A 44 -6.52 -11.94 -7.28
C GLY A 44 -6.08 -11.05 -6.12
N LEU A 45 -4.78 -11.00 -5.82
CA LEU A 45 -4.21 -10.13 -4.81
C LEU A 45 -4.40 -8.65 -5.16
N PHE A 46 -4.11 -8.28 -6.41
CA PHE A 46 -4.34 -6.94 -6.92
C PHE A 46 -5.79 -6.51 -6.77
N LEU A 47 -6.73 -7.34 -7.22
CA LEU A 47 -8.16 -7.07 -7.10
C LEU A 47 -8.63 -7.02 -5.64
N SER A 48 -8.08 -7.87 -4.77
CA SER A 48 -8.41 -7.89 -3.34
C SER A 48 -7.95 -6.64 -2.59
N SER A 49 -6.92 -5.95 -3.10
CA SER A 49 -6.40 -4.73 -2.47
C SER A 49 -7.43 -3.61 -2.45
N PHE A 50 -8.25 -3.47 -3.49
CA PHE A 50 -9.27 -2.42 -3.58
C PHE A 50 -10.34 -2.51 -2.48
N PRO A 51 -11.07 -3.64 -2.28
CA PRO A 51 -12.07 -3.72 -1.22
C PRO A 51 -11.45 -3.61 0.18
N VAL A 52 -10.29 -4.23 0.42
CA VAL A 52 -9.60 -4.15 1.72
C VAL A 52 -9.23 -2.71 2.04
N PHE A 53 -8.62 -2.01 1.09
CA PHE A 53 -8.26 -0.60 1.23
C PHE A 53 -9.48 0.32 1.33
N ALA A 54 -10.52 0.12 0.50
CA ALA A 54 -11.74 0.91 0.52
C ALA A 54 -12.45 0.81 1.87
N VAL A 55 -12.52 -0.40 2.45
CA VAL A 55 -13.08 -0.60 3.78
C VAL A 55 -12.22 0.06 4.86
N ALA A 56 -10.89 0.08 4.71
CA ALA A 56 -9.98 0.78 5.62
C ALA A 56 -10.20 2.30 5.58
N LEU A 57 -10.35 2.86 4.38
CA LEU A 57 -10.72 4.27 4.18
C LEU A 57 -12.07 4.58 4.80
N ALA A 58 -13.11 3.78 4.53
CA ALA A 58 -14.45 3.97 5.10
C ALA A 58 -14.41 3.98 6.64
N ARG A 59 -13.61 3.10 7.26
CA ARG A 59 -13.38 3.11 8.72
C ARG A 59 -12.70 4.39 9.20
N THR A 60 -11.76 4.92 8.44
CA THR A 60 -11.03 6.15 8.77
C THR A 60 -11.94 7.37 8.75
N PHE A 61 -12.86 7.43 7.79
CA PHE A 61 -13.87 8.49 7.71
C PHE A 61 -14.92 8.37 8.82
N THR A 62 -15.42 7.16 9.07
CA THR A 62 -16.48 6.93 10.08
C THR A 62 -15.98 7.05 11.51
N SER A 63 -14.72 6.74 11.80
CA SER A 63 -14.14 6.87 13.15
C SER A 63 -13.67 8.29 13.49
N GLY A 64 -13.80 9.26 12.56
CA GLY A 64 -13.25 10.60 12.73
C GLY A 64 -11.72 10.68 12.69
N ALA A 65 -11.03 9.59 12.35
CA ALA A 65 -9.57 9.61 12.21
C ALA A 65 -9.13 10.53 11.06
N SER A 66 -9.93 10.63 10.00
CA SER A 66 -9.66 11.53 8.88
C SER A 66 -9.64 13.00 9.31
N SER A 67 -10.59 13.46 10.13
CA SER A 67 -10.64 14.86 10.59
C SER A 67 -9.50 15.19 11.56
N GLN A 68 -8.94 14.18 12.24
CA GLN A 68 -7.87 14.35 13.21
C GLN A 68 -6.46 14.25 12.62
N LEU A 69 -6.27 13.41 11.60
CA LEU A 69 -4.94 13.02 11.09
C LEU A 69 -4.72 13.33 9.60
N MET A 70 -5.78 13.58 8.82
CA MET A 70 -5.63 13.92 7.40
C MET A 70 -5.73 15.44 7.16
N GLY A 71 -5.02 15.92 6.14
CA GLY A 71 -5.01 17.30 5.70
C GLY A 71 -3.79 18.10 6.15
N ARG A 72 -3.43 19.14 5.38
CA ARG A 72 -2.20 19.94 5.57
C ARG A 72 -2.11 20.60 6.95
N ARG A 73 -3.25 20.97 7.55
CA ARG A 73 -3.32 21.56 8.91
C ARG A 73 -3.08 20.56 10.03
N ASN A 74 -3.18 19.26 9.75
CA ASN A 74 -3.03 18.17 10.71
C ASN A 74 -1.73 17.38 10.51
N ALA A 75 -0.81 17.86 9.66
CA ALA A 75 0.45 17.18 9.36
C ALA A 75 1.30 16.96 10.63
N ASP A 76 1.34 17.92 11.54
CA ASP A 76 2.09 17.80 12.81
C ASP A 76 1.52 16.69 13.70
N ARG A 77 0.19 16.50 13.69
CA ARG A 77 -0.47 15.42 14.43
C ARG A 77 -0.20 14.06 13.79
N LEU A 78 -0.18 13.99 12.47
CA LEU A 78 0.20 12.78 11.75
C LEU A 78 1.65 12.40 12.02
N ILE A 79 2.58 13.36 11.96
CA ILE A 79 4.00 13.15 12.26
C ILE A 79 4.15 12.69 13.72
N SER A 80 3.51 13.37 14.67
CA SER A 80 3.54 13.00 16.08
C SER A 80 2.99 11.59 16.30
N TYR A 81 1.89 11.25 15.64
CA TYR A 81 1.32 9.89 15.69
C TYR A 81 2.29 8.85 15.15
N VAL A 82 2.90 9.09 13.98
CA VAL A 82 3.95 8.23 13.41
C VAL A 82 5.14 8.09 14.36
N LEU A 83 5.56 9.17 15.03
CA LEU A 83 6.64 9.14 16.01
C LEU A 83 6.28 8.38 17.30
N LEU A 84 5.00 8.26 17.63
CA LEU A 84 4.54 7.47 18.78
C LEU A 84 4.31 5.99 18.45
N LEU A 85 4.38 5.59 17.17
CA LEU A 85 4.28 4.18 16.82
C LEU A 85 5.40 3.35 17.48
N PRO A 86 5.10 2.09 17.88
CA PRO A 86 6.10 1.15 18.32
C PRO A 86 7.28 1.05 17.33
N PRO A 87 8.54 1.02 17.80
CA PRO A 87 9.71 0.95 16.92
C PRO A 87 9.65 -0.22 15.93
N THR A 88 9.12 -1.36 16.36
CA THR A 88 8.94 -2.54 15.52
C THR A 88 8.01 -2.30 14.34
N LEU A 89 6.90 -1.57 14.54
CA LEU A 89 5.97 -1.22 13.46
C LEU A 89 6.58 -0.20 12.51
N LYS A 90 7.32 0.79 13.02
CA LYS A 90 8.03 1.75 12.17
C LYS A 90 9.03 1.04 11.25
N LEU A 91 9.84 0.14 11.81
CA LEU A 91 10.79 -0.66 11.05
C LEU A 91 10.09 -1.55 10.02
N ALA A 92 8.98 -2.19 10.40
CA ALA A 92 8.20 -3.01 9.47
C ALA A 92 7.66 -2.19 8.29
N TYR A 93 7.04 -1.03 8.54
CA TYR A 93 6.56 -0.16 7.47
C TYR A 93 7.69 0.40 6.61
N ALA A 94 8.80 0.82 7.22
CA ALA A 94 9.97 1.28 6.48
C ALA A 94 10.51 0.18 5.56
N PHE A 95 10.62 -1.05 6.07
CA PHE A 95 11.03 -2.21 5.29
C PHE A 95 10.07 -2.51 4.14
N ILE A 96 8.76 -2.53 4.38
CA ILE A 96 7.73 -2.72 3.35
C ILE A 96 7.84 -1.65 2.26
N ILE A 97 7.96 -0.38 2.64
CA ILE A 97 8.09 0.75 1.69
C ILE A 97 9.37 0.61 0.88
N CYS A 98 10.50 0.30 1.51
CA CYS A 98 11.77 0.09 0.81
C CYS A 98 11.66 -1.05 -0.21
N LEU A 99 11.06 -2.18 0.17
CA LEU A 99 10.87 -3.31 -0.75
C LEU A 99 9.94 -2.94 -1.91
N ALA A 100 8.83 -2.26 -1.64
CA ALA A 100 7.90 -1.85 -2.69
C ALA A 100 8.55 -0.86 -3.67
N VAL A 101 9.29 0.15 -3.16
CA VAL A 101 10.06 1.09 -3.97
C VAL A 101 11.11 0.36 -4.81
N LEU A 102 11.80 -0.63 -4.23
CA LEU A 102 12.73 -1.47 -4.97
C LEU A 102 12.03 -2.27 -6.08
N GLY A 103 10.84 -2.80 -5.81
CA GLY A 103 10.01 -3.48 -6.80
C GLY A 103 9.64 -2.58 -7.98
N PHE A 104 9.20 -1.35 -7.71
CA PHE A 104 8.93 -0.36 -8.74
C PHE A 104 10.19 0.03 -9.52
N ALA A 105 11.30 0.31 -8.82
CA ALA A 105 12.55 0.74 -9.45
C ALA A 105 13.14 -0.34 -10.37
N THR A 106 13.00 -1.61 -10.01
CA THR A 106 13.50 -2.76 -10.80
C THR A 106 12.48 -3.31 -11.79
N GLY A 107 11.25 -2.80 -11.80
CA GLY A 107 10.19 -3.17 -12.73
C GLY A 107 9.94 -2.12 -13.83
N ALA A 108 10.04 -0.83 -13.50
CA ALA A 108 9.55 0.25 -14.37
C ALA A 108 10.29 0.41 -15.71
N GLY A 109 11.49 -0.16 -15.86
CA GLY A 109 12.30 -0.03 -17.07
C GLY A 109 12.13 -1.13 -18.11
N THR A 110 11.52 -2.27 -17.74
CA THR A 110 11.42 -3.46 -18.61
C THR A 110 10.04 -4.12 -18.57
N ALA A 111 9.07 -3.49 -17.91
CA ALA A 111 7.71 -4.00 -17.85
C ALA A 111 6.99 -3.72 -19.18
N GLU A 112 6.73 -4.78 -19.93
CA GLU A 112 5.94 -4.77 -21.16
C GLU A 112 4.71 -5.66 -20.99
N ASP A 113 3.63 -5.37 -21.72
CA ASP A 113 2.43 -6.22 -21.70
C ASP A 113 2.68 -7.44 -22.59
N VAL A 114 3.25 -8.47 -21.98
CA VAL A 114 3.71 -9.67 -22.67
C VAL A 114 2.66 -10.77 -22.70
N HIS A 115 2.56 -11.40 -23.86
CA HIS A 115 1.61 -12.47 -24.15
C HIS A 115 2.34 -13.69 -24.71
N ALA A 116 1.74 -14.86 -24.49
CA ALA A 116 2.21 -16.13 -25.02
C ALA A 116 1.02 -16.83 -25.68
N ASP A 117 1.18 -17.21 -26.94
CA ASP A 117 0.17 -17.94 -27.72
C ASP A 117 0.81 -19.08 -28.53
N ALA A 118 0.01 -19.76 -29.36
CA ALA A 118 0.49 -20.87 -30.20
C ALA A 118 1.56 -20.45 -31.24
N SER A 119 1.73 -19.15 -31.50
CA SER A 119 2.74 -18.60 -32.42
C SER A 119 4.01 -18.09 -31.71
N GLY A 120 4.09 -18.22 -30.39
CA GLY A 120 5.28 -17.87 -29.59
C GLY A 120 5.03 -16.75 -28.59
N TYR A 121 6.10 -16.06 -28.21
CA TYR A 121 6.07 -14.98 -27.23
C TYR A 121 6.08 -13.61 -27.92
N TYR A 122 5.33 -12.66 -27.40
CA TYR A 122 5.21 -11.33 -28.01
C TYR A 122 4.77 -10.26 -27.02
N TYR A 123 5.00 -9.00 -27.36
CA TYR A 123 4.32 -7.86 -26.74
C TYR A 123 3.59 -7.02 -27.81
N THR A 124 2.60 -6.26 -27.37
CA THR A 124 1.88 -5.32 -28.24
C THR A 124 2.23 -3.89 -27.90
N TYR A 125 2.53 -3.07 -28.91
CA TYR A 125 2.77 -1.64 -28.74
C TYR A 125 1.90 -0.82 -29.69
N TRP A 126 1.60 0.41 -29.29
CA TRP A 126 0.85 1.35 -30.12
C TRP A 126 1.81 2.09 -31.06
N ASP A 127 1.75 1.76 -32.34
CA ASP A 127 2.51 2.47 -33.36
C ASP A 127 1.80 3.78 -33.72
N LYS A 128 2.36 4.90 -33.27
CA LYS A 128 1.80 6.23 -33.53
C LYS A 128 2.26 6.83 -34.86
N THR A 129 3.15 6.16 -35.58
CA THR A 129 3.87 6.72 -36.72
C THR A 129 3.08 6.58 -38.01
N ASP A 130 2.53 5.39 -38.28
CA ASP A 130 1.79 5.12 -39.51
C ASP A 130 0.27 5.00 -39.32
N ASN A 131 -0.21 4.54 -38.15
CA ASN A 131 -1.65 4.42 -37.92
C ASN A 131 -2.02 4.42 -36.43
N PRO A 132 -2.45 5.56 -35.85
CA PRO A 132 -2.62 5.73 -34.39
C PRO A 132 -3.74 4.86 -33.77
N GLN A 133 -4.47 4.08 -34.56
CA GLN A 133 -5.50 3.15 -34.12
C GLN A 133 -5.13 1.66 -34.30
N HIS A 134 -3.88 1.33 -34.65
CA HIS A 134 -3.43 -0.06 -34.76
C HIS A 134 -2.35 -0.39 -33.74
N SER A 135 -2.54 -1.52 -33.04
CA SER A 135 -1.52 -2.14 -32.21
C SER A 135 -0.64 -3.04 -33.07
N ALA A 136 0.67 -2.80 -33.06
CA ALA A 136 1.65 -3.67 -33.70
C ALA A 136 2.12 -4.75 -32.70
N ARG A 137 2.54 -5.90 -33.23
CA ARG A 137 3.09 -7.03 -32.48
C ARG A 137 4.59 -7.11 -32.71
N ALA A 138 5.36 -7.17 -31.62
CA ALA A 138 6.78 -7.46 -31.66
C ALA A 138 7.02 -8.84 -31.04
N GLU A 139 7.71 -9.70 -31.77
CA GLU A 139 8.06 -11.04 -31.33
C GLU A 139 9.19 -10.97 -30.29
N LEU A 140 9.08 -11.81 -29.27
CA LEU A 140 10.05 -11.93 -28.19
C LEU A 140 10.68 -13.31 -28.21
N THR A 141 11.96 -13.37 -27.84
CA THR A 141 12.55 -14.63 -27.41
C THR A 141 11.97 -15.06 -26.07
N GLU A 142 12.07 -16.36 -25.75
CA GLU A 142 11.59 -16.91 -24.48
C GLU A 142 12.26 -16.24 -23.26
N SER A 143 13.56 -15.93 -23.36
CA SER A 143 14.29 -15.23 -22.30
C SER A 143 13.76 -13.81 -22.08
N GLU A 144 13.52 -13.06 -23.16
CA GLU A 144 13.00 -11.69 -23.08
C GLU A 144 11.57 -11.68 -22.52
N TYR A 145 10.75 -12.67 -22.91
CA TYR A 145 9.42 -12.86 -22.36
C TYR A 145 9.45 -13.02 -20.84
N TYR A 146 10.29 -13.91 -20.31
CA TYR A 146 10.33 -14.15 -18.87
C TYR A 146 10.91 -12.97 -18.10
N GLU A 147 11.87 -12.23 -18.65
CA GLU A 147 12.38 -11.00 -18.04
C GLU A 147 11.31 -9.91 -17.97
N ALA A 148 10.63 -9.63 -19.07
CA ALA A 148 9.55 -8.65 -19.14
C ALA A 148 8.36 -9.05 -18.27
N LEU A 149 7.97 -10.32 -18.27
CA LEU A 149 6.91 -10.85 -17.41
C LEU A 149 7.24 -10.66 -15.93
N LYS A 150 8.43 -11.06 -15.50
CA LYS A 150 8.88 -10.88 -14.10
C LYS A 150 8.88 -9.40 -13.71
N SER A 151 9.31 -8.54 -14.62
CA SER A 151 9.30 -7.09 -14.44
C SER A 151 7.89 -6.52 -14.26
N GLN A 152 6.96 -6.91 -15.13
CA GLN A 152 5.54 -6.55 -15.04
C GLN A 152 4.94 -7.00 -13.69
N LEU A 153 5.22 -8.24 -13.28
CA LEU A 153 4.73 -8.81 -12.02
C LEU A 153 5.29 -8.10 -10.79
N ARG A 154 6.53 -7.58 -10.82
CA ARG A 154 7.07 -6.75 -9.73
C ARG A 154 6.20 -5.53 -9.49
N ILE A 155 5.80 -4.85 -10.55
CA ILE A 155 4.91 -3.68 -10.47
C ILE A 155 3.54 -4.09 -9.93
N PHE A 156 2.95 -5.17 -10.47
CA PHE A 156 1.64 -5.66 -10.06
C PHE A 156 1.58 -6.22 -8.64
N CYS A 157 2.71 -6.62 -8.04
CA CYS A 157 2.79 -7.00 -6.63
C CYS A 157 3.14 -5.80 -5.73
N ALA A 158 4.03 -4.90 -6.18
CA ALA A 158 4.46 -3.75 -5.40
C ALA A 158 3.30 -2.75 -5.14
N GLY A 159 2.44 -2.52 -6.13
CA GLY A 159 1.26 -1.65 -5.99
C GLY A 159 0.32 -2.10 -4.87
N PRO A 160 -0.26 -3.31 -4.95
CA PRO A 160 -1.09 -3.88 -3.90
C PRO A 160 -0.40 -3.89 -2.53
N ALA A 161 0.89 -4.26 -2.44
CA ALA A 161 1.63 -4.22 -1.19
C ALA A 161 1.59 -2.84 -0.53
N ILE A 162 1.73 -1.76 -1.31
CA ILE A 162 1.60 -0.38 -0.83
C ILE A 162 0.17 -0.10 -0.36
N PHE A 163 -0.85 -0.44 -1.14
CA PHE A 163 -2.25 -0.24 -0.75
C PHE A 163 -2.59 -0.97 0.54
N GLN A 164 -2.13 -2.21 0.70
CA GLN A 164 -2.34 -3.02 1.90
C GLN A 164 -1.60 -2.43 3.11
N ALA A 165 -0.37 -1.95 2.92
CA ALA A 165 0.39 -1.27 3.96
C ALA A 165 -0.33 0.00 4.44
N PHE A 166 -0.75 0.87 3.52
CA PHE A 166 -1.54 2.06 3.87
C PHE A 166 -2.89 1.71 4.48
N GLY A 167 -3.57 0.68 3.98
CA GLY A 167 -4.82 0.17 4.54
C GLY A 167 -4.65 -0.27 5.99
N SER A 168 -3.60 -1.03 6.30
CA SER A 168 -3.28 -1.44 7.66
C SER A 168 -2.98 -0.24 8.57
N PHE A 169 -2.26 0.78 8.07
CA PHE A 169 -2.01 2.02 8.80
C PHE A 169 -3.30 2.79 9.10
N PHE A 170 -4.21 2.90 8.12
CA PHE A 170 -5.52 3.53 8.29
C PHE A 170 -6.40 2.80 9.30
N VAL A 171 -6.41 1.46 9.28
CA VAL A 171 -7.11 0.66 10.28
C VAL A 171 -6.55 0.91 11.67
N LEU A 172 -5.22 1.00 11.80
CA LEU A 172 -4.57 1.30 13.08
C LEU A 172 -4.96 2.70 13.58
N ALA A 173 -4.85 3.72 12.72
CA ALA A 173 -5.24 5.10 13.04
C ALA A 173 -6.74 5.20 13.43
N SER A 174 -7.60 4.48 12.72
CA SER A 174 -9.03 4.40 13.02
C SER A 174 -9.29 3.77 14.38
N ALA A 175 -8.58 2.69 14.72
CA ALA A 175 -8.68 2.03 16.01
C ALA A 175 -8.21 2.94 17.16
N SER A 176 -7.13 3.69 16.95
CA SER A 176 -6.62 4.65 17.94
C SER A 176 -7.58 5.83 18.16
N ALA A 177 -8.20 6.35 17.10
CA ALA A 177 -9.23 7.39 17.20
C ALA A 177 -10.49 6.88 17.91
N ALA A 178 -10.98 5.69 17.56
CA ALA A 178 -12.14 5.07 18.21
C ALA A 178 -11.90 4.73 19.69
N ALA A 179 -10.64 4.46 20.07
CA ALA A 179 -10.24 4.23 21.46
C ALA A 179 -10.06 5.53 22.28
N GLY A 180 -10.32 6.71 21.69
CA GLY A 180 -10.20 8.02 22.35
C GLY A 180 -8.75 8.43 22.66
N ARG A 181 -7.77 7.84 21.98
CA ARG A 181 -6.33 8.00 22.25
C ARG A 181 -5.58 8.89 21.28
N THR A 182 -6.25 9.55 20.34
CA THR A 182 -5.71 10.77 19.75
C THR A 182 -5.69 11.82 20.85
N LEU A 183 -4.65 11.74 21.68
CA LEU A 183 -4.30 12.59 22.80
C LEU A 183 -4.94 13.95 22.61
N THR A 184 -5.93 14.23 23.45
CA THR A 184 -6.09 15.56 24.01
C THR A 184 -4.69 16.13 24.20
N ALA A 185 -4.31 17.09 23.37
CA ALA A 185 -3.33 18.09 23.79
C ALA A 185 -3.75 18.50 25.20
N PRO A 186 -2.83 18.66 26.16
CA PRO A 186 -3.20 19.00 27.52
C PRO A 186 -4.17 20.17 27.43
N GLU A 187 -5.39 19.91 27.86
CA GLU A 187 -6.38 20.94 28.07
C GLU A 187 -5.67 21.91 28.99
N ARG A 188 -5.40 23.12 28.50
CA ARG A 188 -4.84 24.18 29.32
C ARG A 188 -5.91 24.53 30.34
N SER A 189 -5.94 23.74 31.41
CA SER A 189 -6.75 23.94 32.60
C SER A 189 -6.11 25.05 33.41
N ASP A 190 -6.15 26.27 32.88
CA ASP A 190 -6.00 27.47 33.69
C ASP A 190 -7.42 28.02 33.90
N GLY A 191 -8.19 27.26 34.67
CA GLY A 191 -9.34 27.78 35.41
C GLY A 191 -8.88 28.61 36.62
N PRO A 192 -9.81 29.28 37.32
CA PRO A 192 -9.84 30.73 37.43
C PRO A 192 -9.26 31.27 38.76
N ALA A 193 -8.73 32.50 38.75
CA ALA A 193 -8.59 33.33 39.93
C ALA A 193 -9.25 34.68 39.60
N GLU A 194 -10.51 34.90 39.94
CA GLU A 194 -11.01 35.29 41.26
C GLU A 194 -10.77 36.80 41.51
N GLY A 195 -11.84 37.45 41.97
CA GLY A 195 -12.10 38.87 41.79
C GLY A 195 -11.10 39.83 42.44
N SER A 196 -10.82 40.92 41.72
CA SER A 196 -10.32 42.16 42.32
C SER A 196 -11.49 43.13 42.52
N ARG A 197 -12.17 43.03 43.68
CA ARG A 197 -12.98 44.11 44.26
C ARG A 197 -12.16 44.78 45.36
N TRP A 198 -11.70 46.02 45.09
CA TRP A 198 -11.55 47.19 46.00
C TRP A 198 -10.65 47.02 47.27
N PRO A 199 -10.20 48.08 47.96
CA PRO A 199 -10.71 49.46 48.12
C PRO A 199 -10.14 50.53 47.18
#